data_AF-A0A917K2K2-F1
#
_entry.id   AF-A0A917K2K2-F1
#
_cell.length_a   1.000
_cell.length_b   1.000
_cell.length_c   1.000
_cell.angle_alpha   90.00
_cell.angle_beta   90.00
_cell.angle_gamma   90.00
#
_symmetry.space_group_name_H-M   'P 1'
#
loop_
_entity.id
_entity.type
_entity.pdbx_description
1 polymer ?
#
loop_
_entity_poly.entity_id
_entity_poly.type
_entity_poly.pdbx_seq_one_letter_code
_entity_poly.pdbx_strand_id
1 'polypeptide(L)' 'MRAAACTWPVNPKAVGAIRRADGQVQITVGGRPVYRFAGDARAGDLNGQGVDGKWFAVGPTGEKATQ' A
#
# COMPACT_ATOMS: atom_id res chain seq x y z
N MET A 1 -18.14 -14.09 19.66
CA MET A 1 -18.16 -12.84 18.87
C MET A 1 -16.99 -12.87 17.89
N ARG A 2 -17.22 -13.14 16.60
CA ARG A 2 -16.17 -13.00 15.58
C ARG A 2 -16.22 -11.56 15.10
N ALA A 3 -15.28 -10.73 15.54
CA ALA A 3 -15.01 -9.47 14.88
C ALA A 3 -14.50 -9.79 13.48
N ALA A 4 -15.38 -9.77 12.49
CA ALA A 4 -14.96 -9.51 11.13
C ALA A 4 -14.45 -8.07 11.13
N ALA A 5 -13.14 -7.89 11.34
CA ALA A 5 -12.50 -6.65 10.94
C ALA A 5 -12.99 -6.36 9.53
N CYS A 6 -13.52 -5.16 9.24
CA CYS A 6 -13.71 -4.72 7.86
C CYS A 6 -12.42 -5.10 7.13
N THR A 7 -12.49 -6.10 6.24
CA THR A 7 -11.30 -6.70 5.63
C THR A 7 -10.80 -5.76 4.55
N TRP A 8 -10.39 -4.57 4.98
CA TRP A 8 -9.44 -3.80 4.19
C TRP A 8 -8.22 -4.71 4.06
N PRO A 9 -7.68 -4.90 2.85
CA PRO A 9 -6.50 -5.73 2.66
C PRO A 9 -5.26 -5.17 3.36
N VAL A 10 -5.34 -4.04 4.06
CA VAL A 10 -4.23 -3.40 4.78
C VAL A 10 -4.57 -3.27 6.26
N ASN A 11 -3.66 -3.71 7.13
CA ASN A 11 -3.81 -3.54 8.57
C ASN A 11 -3.69 -2.04 8.94
N PRO A 12 -4.71 -1.41 9.54
CA PRO A 12 -4.68 0.02 9.85
C PRO A 12 -3.51 0.41 10.78
N LYS A 13 -3.08 -0.50 11.67
CA LYS A 13 -1.93 -0.26 12.56
C LYS A 13 -0.59 -0.26 11.84
N ALA A 14 -0.54 -0.86 10.65
CA ALA A 14 0.64 -0.85 9.80
C ALA A 14 0.70 0.39 8.91
N VAL A 15 -0.38 1.14 8.77
CA VAL A 15 -0.43 2.38 7.98
C VAL A 15 0.17 3.52 8.80
N GLY A 16 1.15 4.21 8.21
CA GLY A 16 1.77 5.40 8.76
C GLY A 16 1.88 6.50 7.70
N ALA A 17 2.47 7.61 8.11
CA ALA A 17 2.77 8.73 7.24
C ALA A 17 4.12 9.32 7.63
N ILE A 18 4.95 9.62 6.64
CA ILE A 18 6.22 10.31 6.82
C ILE A 18 6.14 11.68 6.16
N ARG A 19 6.67 12.69 6.84
CA ARG A 19 6.85 14.02 6.25
C ARG A 19 8.19 14.05 5.54
N ARG A 20 8.16 14.30 4.25
CA ARG A 20 9.36 14.42 3.41
C ARG A 20 9.97 15.80 3.57
N ALA A 21 11.25 15.92 3.20
CA ALA A 21 12.00 17.18 3.26
C ALA A 21 11.41 18.27 2.34
N ASP A 22 10.68 17.89 1.29
CA ASP A 22 9.94 18.79 0.40
C ASP A 22 8.60 19.28 1.01
N GLY A 23 8.31 18.93 2.27
CA GLY A 23 7.09 19.31 2.98
C GLY A 23 5.89 18.41 2.69
N GLN A 24 5.99 17.49 1.73
CA GLN A 24 4.90 16.59 1.36
C GLN A 24 4.76 15.43 2.34
N VAL A 25 3.54 14.89 2.45
CA VAL A 25 3.25 13.69 3.24
C VAL A 25 3.23 12.48 2.32
N GLN A 26 4.01 11.46 2.68
CA GLN A 26 4.01 10.18 2.00
C GLN A 26 3.48 9.09 2.94
N ILE A 27 2.54 8.30 2.44
CA ILE A 27 1.98 7.17 3.19
C ILE A 27 3.00 6.03 3.24
N THR A 28 3.10 5.40 4.40
CA THR A 28 3.86 4.18 4.62
C THR A 28 2.94 3.04 5.03
N VAL A 29 3.29 1.82 4.65
CA VAL A 29 2.65 0.60 5.15
C VAL A 29 3.76 -0.33 5.63
N GLY A 30 3.68 -0.78 6.88
CA GLY A 30 4.75 -1.56 7.51
C GLY A 30 6.10 -0.82 7.55
N GLY A 31 6.06 0.51 7.64
CA GLY A 31 7.27 1.35 7.62
C GLY A 31 7.90 1.57 6.25
N ARG A 32 7.29 1.08 5.16
CA ARG A 32 7.82 1.24 3.79
C ARG A 32 7.00 2.29 3.02
N PRO A 33 7.65 3.22 2.30
CA PRO A 33 6.95 4.23 1.51
C PRO A 33 6.18 3.59 0.36
N VAL A 34 4.92 3.99 0.20
CA VAL A 34 4.04 3.49 -0.86
C VAL A 34 3.83 4.60 -1.90
N TYR A 35 3.63 4.20 -3.15
CA TYR A 35 3.36 5.08 -4.28
C TYR A 35 2.06 4.69 -4.95
N ARG A 36 1.34 5.67 -5.50
CA ARG A 36 0.21 5.41 -6.40
C ARG A 36 0.76 5.09 -7.79
N PHE A 37 0.26 4.03 -8.40
CA PHE A 37 0.52 3.74 -9.80
C PHE A 37 -0.49 4.51 -10.67
N ALA A 38 -0.02 5.14 -11.74
CA ALA A 38 -0.88 5.98 -12.59
C ALA A 38 -1.98 5.20 -13.33
N GLY A 39 -1.78 3.89 -13.53
CA GLY A 39 -2.77 3.01 -14.14
C GLY A 39 -3.83 2.47 -13.19
N ASP A 40 -3.74 2.75 -11.88
CA ASP A 40 -4.77 2.35 -10.91
C ASP A 40 -5.85 3.44 -10.86
N ALA A 41 -7.03 3.15 -11.41
CA ALA A 41 -8.14 4.10 -11.51
C ALA A 41 -9.21 3.87 -10.43
N ARG A 42 -9.26 2.66 -9.87
CA ARG A 42 -10.24 2.22 -8.87
C ARG A 42 -9.54 1.61 -7.67
N ALA A 43 -10.21 1.66 -6.52
CA ALA A 43 -9.74 0.96 -5.33
C ALA A 43 -9.72 -0.55 -5.61
N GLY A 44 -8.57 -1.19 -5.39
CA GLY A 44 -8.35 -2.60 -5.69
C GLY A 44 -7.74 -2.88 -7.07
N ASP A 45 -7.55 -1.87 -7.92
CA ASP A 45 -6.73 -2.03 -9.12
C ASP A 45 -5.28 -2.33 -8.70
N LEU A 46 -4.69 -3.33 -9.35
CA LEU A 46 -3.30 -3.74 -9.19
C LEU A 46 -2.59 -3.68 -10.55
N ASN A 47 -2.95 -2.71 -11.40
CA ASN A 47 -2.45 -2.62 -12.77
C ASN A 47 -0.94 -2.32 -12.81
N GLY A 48 -0.40 -1.80 -11.70
CA GLY A 48 1.03 -1.63 -11.50
C GLY A 48 1.79 -2.89 -11.10
N GLN A 49 1.12 -3.97 -10.65
CA GLN A 49 1.81 -5.17 -10.18
C GLN A 49 2.66 -5.79 -11.30
N GLY A 50 3.97 -5.89 -11.07
CA GLY A 50 4.92 -6.48 -12.00
C GLY A 50 5.37 -5.57 -13.14
N VAL A 51 4.88 -4.32 -13.23
CA VAL A 51 5.31 -3.37 -14.27
C VAL A 51 6.82 -3.12 -14.14
N ASP A 52 7.54 -3.36 -15.23
CA ASP A 52 9.01 -3.32 -15.35
C ASP A 52 9.78 -4.11 -14.29
N GLY A 53 9.14 -5.07 -13.61
CA GLY A 53 9.71 -5.79 -12.47
C GLY A 53 10.08 -4.88 -11.27
N LYS A 54 9.58 -3.65 -11.25
CA LYS A 54 9.89 -2.61 -10.25
C LYS A 54 8.68 -2.25 -9.40
N TRP A 55 7.49 -2.37 -9.97
CA TRP A 55 6.25 -2.03 -9.30
C TRP A 55 5.64 -3.27 -8.65
N PHE A 56 5.41 -3.19 -7.35
CA PHE A 56 4.78 -4.24 -6.57
C PHE A 56 3.71 -3.61 -5.69
N ALA A 57 2.52 -4.19 -5.71
CA ALA A 57 1.47 -3.92 -4.77
C ALA A 57 1.94 -4.24 -3.34
N VAL A 58 1.36 -3.55 -2.37
CA VAL A 58 1.70 -3.72 -0.97
C VAL A 58 0.73 -4.69 -0.32
N GLY A 59 1.28 -5.70 0.37
CA GLY A 59 0.52 -6.63 1.18
C GLY A 59 0.03 -6.01 2.49
N PRO A 60 -0.81 -6.73 3.25
CA PRO A 60 -1.45 -6.21 4.45
C PRO A 60 -0.52 -5.64 5.52
N THR A 61 0.73 -6.11 5.57
CA THR A 61 1.72 -5.68 6.57
C THR A 61 2.91 -4.93 5.97
N GLY A 62 2.84 -4.49 4.70
CA GLY A 62 3.91 -3.72 4.05
C GLY A 62 4.89 -4.55 3.22
N GLU A 63 4.74 -5.87 3.22
CA GLU A 63 5.45 -6.79 2.32
C GLU A 63 5.06 -6.53 0.87
N LYS A 64 5.92 -6.99 -0.06
CA LYS A 64 5.52 -7.04 -1.47
C LYS A 64 4.39 -8.06 -1.58
N ALA A 65 3.29 -7.69 -2.24
CA ALA A 65 2.26 -8.63 -2.59
C ALA A 65 2.87 -9.73 -3.47
N THR A 66 2.88 -10.94 -2.94
CA THR A 66 3.22 -12.16 -3.67
C THR A 66 1.95 -12.68 -4.32
N GLN A 67 2.03 -13.14 -5.56
CA GLN A 67 0.99 -13.99 -6.15
C GLN A 67 0.96 -15.36 -5.50
#